data_AF-A0A842LZM6-F1
#
_entry.id   AF-A0A842LZM6-F1
#
_cell.length_a   1.000
_cell.length_b   1.000
_cell.length_c   1.000
_cell.angle_alpha   90.00
_cell.angle_beta   90.00
_cell.angle_gamma   90.00
#
_symmetry.space_group_name_H-M   'P 1'
#
loop_
_entity.id
_entity.type
_entity.pdbx_description
1 polymer ?
#
loop_
_entity_poly.entity_id
_entity_poly.type
_entity_poly.pdbx_seq_one_letter_code
_entity_poly.pdbx_strand_id
1 'polypeptide(L)'
;LDISFQTILSEPAPLDALVQRFGRVNRQGWKHNKISDVYVLTEGSEKDRKVYKPYSVVEDSIKILNDLNGEKLKESVIPDLVSGAYSRIKEELLKEIEKYKDDALKLFETLQPLKKSESEEHFYKMFQGLEVVPRKYYEKAIEAVEKGRGIEIYRYLVSIPYWKYFALQDRFGNVFDYDSKHRIVVANLKYSSEHGLLDEIESDVEIL
;
A
#
# COMPACT_ATOMS: atom_id res chain seq x y z
N LEU A 1 -15.68 -2.33 -3.85
CA LEU A 1 -17.00 -2.98 -3.68
C LEU A 1 -18.09 -2.15 -4.35
N ASP A 2 -18.98 -2.80 -5.10
CA ASP A 2 -20.12 -2.19 -5.78
C ASP A 2 -21.38 -2.32 -4.92
N ILE A 3 -21.48 -1.52 -3.85
CA ILE A 3 -22.57 -1.57 -2.87
C ILE A 3 -23.26 -0.21 -2.74
N SER A 4 -24.55 -0.21 -2.41
CA SER A 4 -25.37 0.99 -2.18
C SER A 4 -26.25 0.77 -0.95
N PHE A 5 -26.15 1.65 0.04
CA PHE A 5 -26.88 1.58 1.31
C PHE A 5 -27.96 2.67 1.41
N GLN A 6 -28.93 2.46 2.30
CA GLN A 6 -29.96 3.45 2.61
C GLN A 6 -29.44 4.55 3.56
N THR A 7 -28.54 4.19 4.48
CA THR A 7 -27.84 5.08 5.43
C THR A 7 -26.53 4.41 5.84
N ILE A 8 -25.68 5.13 6.57
CA ILE A 8 -24.42 4.60 7.12
C ILE A 8 -24.20 5.14 8.53
N LEU A 9 -23.66 4.29 9.41
CA LEU A 9 -23.05 4.68 10.67
C LEU A 9 -21.54 4.42 10.55
N SER A 10 -20.72 5.43 10.84
CA SER A 10 -19.26 5.37 10.69
C SER A 10 -18.54 5.85 11.94
N GLU A 11 -17.41 5.20 12.24
CA GLU A 11 -16.39 5.75 13.15
C GLU A 11 -15.77 7.04 12.59
N PRO A 12 -15.16 7.89 13.44
CA PRO A 12 -14.43 9.07 13.00
C PRO A 12 -13.30 8.70 12.04
N ALA A 13 -13.14 9.51 11.00
CA ALA A 13 -12.04 9.38 10.05
C ALA A 13 -11.76 10.74 9.40
N PRO A 14 -10.65 10.89 8.66
CA PRO A 14 -10.43 12.05 7.82
C PRO A 14 -11.60 12.26 6.85
N LEU A 15 -11.91 13.53 6.55
CA LEU A 15 -13.12 13.89 5.83
C LEU A 15 -13.21 13.27 4.43
N ASP A 16 -12.11 13.16 3.70
CA ASP A 16 -12.01 12.48 2.41
C ASP A 16 -12.39 10.99 2.50
N ALA A 17 -11.90 10.30 3.54
CA ALA A 17 -12.25 8.90 3.81
C ALA A 17 -13.74 8.75 4.16
N LEU A 18 -14.30 9.69 4.94
CA LEU A 18 -15.73 9.73 5.26
C LEU A 18 -16.58 9.97 4.01
N VAL A 19 -16.20 10.94 3.18
CA VAL A 19 -16.87 11.23 1.89
C VAL A 19 -16.86 9.99 0.99
N GLN A 20 -15.75 9.27 0.91
CA GLN A 20 -15.67 8.03 0.13
C GLN A 20 -16.65 6.97 0.66
N ARG A 21 -16.90 6.91 1.97
CA ARG A 21 -17.92 6.06 2.60
C ARG A 21 -19.33 6.58 2.30
N PHE A 22 -19.56 7.89 2.38
CA PHE A 22 -20.85 8.52 2.07
C PHE A 22 -21.26 8.33 0.61
N GLY A 23 -20.30 8.27 -0.33
CA GLY A 23 -20.55 7.93 -1.72
C GLY A 23 -21.13 6.53 -1.94
N ARG A 24 -21.24 5.69 -0.88
CA ARG A 24 -21.95 4.41 -0.88
C ARG A 24 -23.41 4.53 -0.43
N VAL A 25 -23.85 5.70 0.03
CA VAL A 25 -25.25 6.00 0.35
C VAL A 25 -25.86 6.73 -0.84
N ASN A 26 -27.07 6.35 -1.25
CA ASN A 26 -27.76 6.93 -2.42
C ASN A 26 -26.94 6.91 -3.73
N ARG A 27 -26.07 5.91 -3.91
CA ARG A 27 -25.15 5.82 -5.05
C ARG A 27 -25.82 5.66 -6.40
N GLN A 28 -27.01 5.05 -6.44
CA GLN A 28 -27.81 4.92 -7.67
C GLN A 28 -28.63 6.18 -7.99
N GLY A 29 -28.30 7.31 -7.38
CA GLY A 29 -28.96 8.59 -7.58
C GLY A 29 -30.23 8.76 -6.75
N TRP A 30 -30.88 9.90 -6.96
CA TRP A 30 -32.06 10.36 -6.22
C TRP A 30 -33.34 9.60 -6.61
N LYS A 31 -33.27 8.27 -6.76
CA LYS A 31 -34.37 7.40 -7.23
C LYS A 31 -35.69 7.57 -6.46
N HIS A 32 -35.61 8.03 -5.20
CA HIS A 32 -36.77 8.25 -4.33
C HIS A 32 -36.98 9.73 -3.94
N ASN A 33 -36.28 10.67 -4.59
CA ASN A 33 -36.28 12.09 -4.24
C ASN A 33 -36.04 12.37 -2.74
N LYS A 34 -35.38 11.44 -2.04
CA LYS A 34 -35.05 11.50 -0.61
C LYS A 34 -33.54 11.64 -0.42
N ILE A 35 -33.15 12.59 0.41
CA ILE A 35 -31.77 12.72 0.91
C ILE A 35 -31.68 11.78 2.11
N SER A 36 -30.66 10.94 2.13
CA SER A 36 -30.43 10.02 3.23
C SER A 36 -29.48 10.64 4.23
N ASP A 37 -29.83 10.48 5.51
CA ASP A 37 -28.95 10.86 6.60
C ASP A 37 -27.76 9.91 6.68
N VAL A 38 -26.63 10.45 7.10
CA VAL A 38 -25.43 9.70 7.45
C VAL A 38 -25.07 10.03 8.90
N TYR A 39 -24.62 9.02 9.63
CA TYR A 39 -24.29 9.16 11.05
C TYR A 39 -22.79 8.91 11.23
N VAL A 40 -22.12 9.85 11.87
CA VAL A 40 -20.70 9.74 12.22
C VAL A 40 -20.59 9.83 13.72
N LEU A 41 -19.92 8.85 14.33
CA LEU A 41 -19.59 8.91 15.75
C LEU A 41 -18.61 10.07 15.98
N THR A 42 -18.78 10.81 17.07
CA THR A 42 -17.90 11.94 17.42
C THR A 42 -16.67 11.52 18.21
N GLU A 43 -16.73 10.35 18.83
CA GLU A 43 -15.66 9.76 19.61
C GLU A 43 -15.15 8.50 18.94
N GLY A 44 -13.83 8.44 18.76
CA GLY A 44 -13.13 7.31 18.17
C GLY A 44 -12.48 6.44 19.23
N SER A 45 -12.12 5.22 18.85
CA SER A 45 -11.39 4.32 19.74
C SER A 45 -9.94 4.79 19.93
N GLU A 46 -9.28 4.36 21.01
CA GLU A 46 -7.84 4.60 21.17
C GLU A 46 -7.00 4.01 20.01
N LYS A 47 -7.53 3.01 19.30
CA LYS A 47 -6.86 2.39 18.15
C LYS A 47 -6.90 3.30 16.92
N ASP A 48 -7.86 4.21 16.81
CA ASP A 48 -8.03 5.08 15.64
C ASP A 48 -6.84 6.05 15.51
N ARG A 49 -6.28 6.47 16.65
CA ARG A 49 -5.05 7.27 16.74
C ARG A 49 -3.82 6.56 16.15
N LYS A 50 -3.85 5.22 16.03
CA LYS A 50 -2.77 4.43 15.42
C LYS A 50 -2.96 4.29 13.92
N VAL A 51 -4.20 4.37 13.43
CA VAL A 51 -4.56 4.19 12.02
C VAL A 51 -4.40 5.49 11.23
N TYR A 52 -4.89 6.61 11.78
CA TYR A 52 -4.86 7.91 11.11
C TYR A 52 -3.84 8.84 11.77
N LYS A 53 -2.82 9.24 11.02
CA LYS A 53 -1.78 10.17 11.48
C LYS A 53 -1.60 11.30 10.46
N PRO A 54 -1.54 12.57 10.90
CA PRO A 54 -1.79 13.01 12.28
C PRO A 54 -3.29 13.00 12.63
N TYR A 55 -3.62 12.61 13.86
CA TYR A 55 -5.03 12.46 14.30
C TYR A 55 -5.77 13.81 14.38
N SER A 56 -5.04 14.93 14.36
CA SER A 56 -5.59 16.29 14.26
C SER A 56 -6.52 16.46 13.06
N VAL A 57 -6.24 15.81 11.93
CA VAL A 57 -7.10 15.85 10.73
C VAL A 57 -8.47 15.24 11.01
N VAL A 58 -8.51 14.15 11.79
CA VAL A 58 -9.78 13.51 12.19
C VAL A 58 -10.57 14.45 13.08
N GLU A 59 -9.91 15.08 14.05
CA GLU A 59 -10.54 16.05 14.96
C GLU A 59 -11.14 17.25 14.20
N ASP A 60 -10.44 17.79 13.21
CA ASP A 60 -10.97 18.88 12.37
C ASP A 60 -12.12 18.42 11.49
N SER A 61 -12.03 17.21 10.95
CA SER A 61 -13.09 16.62 10.13
C SER A 61 -14.39 16.51 10.94
N ILE A 62 -14.31 16.06 12.20
CA ILE A 62 -15.47 16.00 13.10
C ILE A 62 -16.00 17.38 13.45
N LYS A 63 -15.14 18.39 13.69
CA LYS A 63 -15.60 19.76 13.92
C LYS A 63 -16.37 20.32 12.72
N ILE A 64 -15.81 20.19 11.51
CA ILE A 64 -16.45 20.63 10.27
C ILE A 64 -17.80 19.94 10.07
N LEU A 65 -17.89 18.64 10.32
CA LEU A 65 -19.15 17.89 10.17
C LEU A 65 -20.18 18.25 11.25
N ASN A 66 -19.74 18.56 12.47
CA ASN A 66 -20.63 19.03 13.53
C ASN A 66 -21.26 20.38 13.16
N ASP A 67 -20.49 21.31 12.57
CA ASP A 67 -20.99 22.61 12.11
C ASP A 67 -22.02 22.47 10.96
N LEU A 68 -21.94 21.37 10.20
CA LEU A 68 -22.85 21.03 9.11
C LEU A 68 -23.97 20.07 9.51
N ASN A 69 -24.11 19.76 10.80
CA ASN A 69 -25.10 18.78 11.24
C ASN A 69 -26.53 19.27 10.94
N GLY A 70 -27.31 18.45 10.24
CA GLY A 70 -28.66 18.79 9.77
C GLY A 70 -28.70 19.55 8.43
N GLU A 71 -27.56 19.97 7.90
CA GLU A 71 -27.45 20.59 6.59
C GLU A 71 -27.28 19.55 5.47
N LYS A 72 -27.64 19.93 4.24
CA LYS A 72 -27.44 19.09 3.06
C LYS A 72 -25.99 19.16 2.60
N LEU A 73 -25.26 18.06 2.71
CA LEU A 73 -23.91 17.95 2.14
C LEU A 73 -23.98 17.88 0.61
N LYS A 74 -23.55 18.96 -0.05
CA LYS A 74 -23.47 19.03 -1.53
C LYS A 74 -22.06 18.67 -1.99
N GLU A 75 -21.95 17.94 -3.09
CA GLU A 75 -20.66 17.57 -3.66
C GLU A 75 -19.80 18.79 -4.01
N SER A 76 -20.42 19.90 -4.43
CA SER A 76 -19.74 21.15 -4.76
C SER A 76 -18.95 21.77 -3.61
N VAL A 77 -19.31 21.50 -2.36
CA VAL A 77 -18.60 22.06 -1.18
C VAL A 77 -17.56 21.11 -0.61
N ILE A 78 -17.57 19.83 -1.01
CA ILE A 78 -16.67 18.81 -0.46
C ILE A 78 -15.18 19.19 -0.61
N PRO A 79 -14.69 19.68 -1.78
CA PRO A 79 -13.28 20.03 -1.93
C PRO A 79 -12.81 21.08 -0.93
N ASP A 80 -13.64 22.07 -0.63
CA ASP A 80 -13.33 23.15 0.31
C ASP A 80 -13.31 22.63 1.75
N LEU A 81 -14.27 21.76 2.11
CA LEU A 81 -14.32 21.15 3.43
C LEU A 81 -13.10 20.25 3.68
N VAL A 82 -12.71 19.45 2.68
CA VAL A 82 -11.50 18.62 2.77
C VAL A 82 -10.27 19.51 2.89
N SER A 83 -10.16 20.57 2.09
CA SER A 83 -9.06 21.53 2.22
C SER A 83 -8.99 22.16 3.63
N GLY A 84 -10.15 22.45 4.23
CA GLY A 84 -10.27 22.94 5.60
C GLY A 84 -9.74 21.95 6.64
N ALA A 85 -10.11 20.67 6.53
CA ALA A 85 -9.69 19.62 7.47
C ALA A 85 -8.17 19.38 7.47
N TYR A 86 -7.49 19.66 6.35
CA TYR A 86 -6.04 19.50 6.20
C TYR A 86 -5.26 20.80 6.39
N SER A 87 -5.93 21.92 6.63
CA SER A 87 -5.30 23.25 6.69
C SER A 87 -4.14 23.35 7.68
N ARG A 88 -4.28 22.74 8.87
CA ARG A 88 -3.27 22.77 9.94
C ARG A 88 -1.97 22.07 9.57
N ILE A 89 -2.03 21.05 8.72
CA ILE A 89 -0.89 20.21 8.36
C ILE A 89 -0.42 20.45 6.93
N LYS A 90 -1.04 21.41 6.23
CA LYS A 90 -0.78 21.68 4.82
C LYS A 90 0.68 21.97 4.55
N GLU A 91 1.33 22.81 5.37
CA GLU A 91 2.74 23.16 5.17
C GLU A 91 3.68 21.99 5.45
N GLU A 92 3.40 21.19 6.48
CA GLU A 92 4.17 19.98 6.79
C GLU A 92 4.06 18.95 5.67
N LEU A 93 2.85 18.71 5.18
CA LEU A 93 2.59 17.83 4.04
C LEU A 93 3.30 18.33 2.78
N LEU A 94 3.27 19.63 2.49
CA LEU A 94 3.96 20.17 1.32
C LEU A 94 5.46 19.97 1.41
N LYS A 95 6.07 20.22 2.58
CA LYS A 95 7.49 19.94 2.81
C LYS A 95 7.82 18.46 2.67
N GLU A 96 6.96 17.59 3.18
CA GLU A 96 7.14 16.14 3.08
C GLU A 96 7.03 15.68 1.62
N ILE A 97 6.06 16.18 0.86
CA ILE A 97 5.90 15.91 -0.57
C ILE A 97 7.11 16.41 -1.37
N GLU A 98 7.58 17.63 -1.11
CA GLU A 98 8.78 18.18 -1.76
C GLU A 98 10.01 17.34 -1.44
N LYS A 99 10.19 16.95 -0.18
CA LYS A 99 11.27 16.05 0.22
C LYS A 99 11.20 14.72 -0.52
N TYR A 100 10.04 14.05 -0.56
CA TYR A 100 9.90 12.78 -1.28
C TYR A 100 10.13 12.94 -2.78
N LYS A 101 9.68 14.05 -3.38
CA LYS A 101 9.95 14.36 -4.77
C LYS A 101 11.46 14.50 -5.02
N ASP A 102 12.16 15.27 -4.18
CA ASP A 102 13.60 15.47 -4.30
C ASP A 102 14.37 14.17 -4.07
N ASP A 103 13.97 13.38 -3.08
CA ASP A 103 14.54 12.06 -2.80
C ASP A 103 14.31 11.10 -3.99
N ALA A 104 13.12 11.11 -4.58
CA ALA A 104 12.80 10.31 -5.76
C ALA A 104 13.61 10.74 -7.00
N LEU A 105 13.80 12.04 -7.21
CA LEU A 105 14.61 12.57 -8.31
C LEU A 105 16.09 12.25 -8.14
N LYS A 106 16.66 12.49 -6.96
CA LYS A 106 18.05 12.12 -6.65
C LYS A 106 18.29 10.63 -6.81
N LEU A 107 17.34 9.83 -6.39
CA LEU A 107 17.39 8.40 -6.57
C LEU A 107 17.38 8.05 -8.06
N PHE A 108 16.45 8.61 -8.84
CA PHE A 108 16.37 8.38 -10.28
C PHE A 108 17.68 8.73 -11.01
N GLU A 109 18.36 9.80 -10.59
CA GLU A 109 19.66 10.22 -11.11
C GLU A 109 20.82 9.33 -10.65
N THR A 110 20.72 8.71 -9.47
CA THR A 110 21.78 7.87 -8.88
C THR A 110 21.61 6.38 -9.12
N LEU A 111 20.53 5.95 -9.78
CA LEU A 111 20.30 4.57 -10.21
C LEU A 111 21.33 4.14 -11.27
N GLN A 112 22.54 3.80 -10.83
CA GLN A 112 23.40 2.88 -11.55
C GLN A 112 22.99 1.45 -11.19
N PRO A 113 22.64 0.59 -12.16
CA PRO A 113 22.44 -0.82 -11.89
C PRO A 113 23.68 -1.38 -11.20
N LEU A 114 23.51 -2.00 -10.03
CA LEU A 114 24.50 -2.87 -9.35
C LEU A 114 25.60 -2.22 -8.46
N LYS A 115 25.42 -1.03 -7.88
CA LYS A 115 26.33 -0.50 -6.84
C LYS A 115 25.66 -0.33 -5.48
N LYS A 116 26.10 -1.11 -4.48
CA LYS A 116 25.75 -0.93 -3.05
C LYS A 116 26.15 0.46 -2.57
N SER A 117 25.21 1.26 -2.07
CA SER A 117 25.48 2.54 -1.39
C SER A 117 24.39 2.82 -0.35
N GLU A 118 24.58 3.82 0.54
CA GLU A 118 23.58 4.23 1.54
C GLU A 118 22.22 4.62 0.93
N SER A 119 22.14 4.91 -0.38
CA SER A 119 20.88 5.20 -1.06
C SER A 119 19.98 3.97 -1.27
N GLU A 120 20.51 2.74 -1.13
CA GLU A 120 19.73 1.50 -1.27
C GLU A 120 18.66 1.38 -0.18
N GLU A 121 18.96 1.67 1.09
CA GLU A 121 17.95 1.57 2.15
C GLU A 121 16.77 2.52 1.95
N HIS A 122 17.03 3.72 1.41
CA HIS A 122 15.99 4.68 1.06
C HIS A 122 15.22 4.25 -0.20
N PHE A 123 15.91 3.69 -1.20
CA PHE A 123 15.28 3.07 -2.38
C PHE A 123 14.32 1.94 -1.98
N TYR A 124 14.75 1.05 -1.09
CA TYR A 124 13.99 -0.11 -0.66
C TYR A 124 12.82 0.21 0.28
N LYS A 125 12.83 1.36 0.95
CA LYS A 125 11.66 1.85 1.70
C LYS A 125 10.55 2.36 0.79
N MET A 126 10.87 2.78 -0.44
CA MET A 126 9.89 3.32 -1.40
C MET A 126 9.27 2.26 -2.32
N PHE A 127 9.99 1.17 -2.62
CA PHE A 127 9.45 0.05 -3.41
C PHE A 127 9.03 -1.10 -2.49
N GLN A 128 7.76 -1.50 -2.58
CA GLN A 128 7.07 -2.38 -1.63
C GLN A 128 7.49 -3.87 -1.69
N GLY A 129 8.78 -4.18 -1.79
CA GLY A 129 9.29 -5.55 -1.68
C GLY A 129 10.40 -5.94 -2.68
N LEU A 130 10.95 -7.13 -2.47
CA LEU A 130 11.93 -7.80 -3.31
C LEU A 130 11.21 -8.77 -4.26
N GLU A 131 11.57 -8.77 -5.55
CA GLU A 131 11.08 -9.79 -6.49
C GLU A 131 11.96 -11.03 -6.45
N VAL A 132 11.33 -12.19 -6.21
CA VAL A 132 12.02 -13.47 -6.11
C VAL A 132 11.34 -14.51 -7.00
N VAL A 133 12.11 -15.44 -7.55
CA VAL A 133 11.59 -16.64 -8.22
C VAL A 133 11.49 -17.76 -7.19
N PRO A 134 10.31 -18.33 -6.94
CA PRO A 134 10.19 -19.52 -6.10
C PRO A 134 11.00 -20.66 -6.70
N ARG A 135 11.66 -21.47 -5.85
CA ARG A 135 12.53 -22.57 -6.29
C ARG A 135 11.89 -23.48 -7.34
N LYS A 136 10.61 -23.80 -7.17
CA LYS A 136 9.79 -24.58 -8.11
C LYS A 136 9.81 -24.07 -9.56
N TYR A 137 10.01 -22.77 -9.78
CA TYR A 137 10.03 -22.16 -11.11
C TYR A 137 11.41 -21.75 -11.59
N TYR A 138 12.47 -22.03 -10.81
CA TYR A 138 13.83 -21.65 -11.15
C TYR A 138 14.25 -22.18 -12.52
N GLU A 139 14.06 -23.49 -12.79
CA GLU A 139 14.41 -24.10 -14.08
C GLU A 139 13.70 -23.45 -15.27
N LYS A 140 12.41 -23.11 -15.11
CA LYS A 140 11.63 -22.45 -16.15
C LYS A 140 12.07 -21.01 -16.38
N ALA A 141 12.48 -20.33 -15.32
CA ALA A 141 12.97 -18.96 -15.40
C ALA A 141 14.33 -18.91 -16.12
N ILE A 142 15.28 -19.79 -15.79
CA ILE A 142 16.57 -19.85 -16.50
C ILE A 142 16.40 -20.26 -17.96
N GLU A 143 15.50 -21.21 -18.27
CA GLU A 143 15.22 -21.62 -19.65
C GLU A 143 14.70 -20.46 -20.49
N ALA A 144 13.86 -19.60 -19.91
CA ALA A 144 13.38 -18.39 -20.56
C ALA A 144 14.52 -17.40 -20.84
N VAL A 145 15.44 -17.21 -19.89
CA VAL A 145 16.64 -16.36 -20.06
C VAL A 145 17.52 -16.90 -21.18
N GLU A 146 17.87 -18.18 -21.13
CA GLU A 146 18.82 -18.81 -22.06
C GLU A 146 18.27 -18.86 -23.49
N LYS A 147 16.95 -18.97 -23.66
CA LYS A 147 16.29 -18.91 -24.97
C LYS A 147 16.07 -17.48 -25.48
N GLY A 148 16.63 -16.46 -24.83
CA GLY A 148 16.49 -15.05 -25.22
C GLY A 148 15.10 -14.47 -24.96
N ARG A 149 14.25 -15.16 -24.19
CA ARG A 149 12.88 -14.76 -23.84
C ARG A 149 12.84 -14.19 -22.43
N GLY A 150 13.76 -13.30 -22.09
CA GLY A 150 13.93 -12.75 -20.74
C GLY A 150 12.68 -12.07 -20.18
N ILE A 151 11.79 -11.54 -21.04
CA ILE A 151 10.51 -10.97 -20.61
C ILE A 151 9.59 -12.03 -19.99
N GLU A 152 9.71 -13.31 -20.35
CA GLU A 152 8.88 -14.37 -19.75
C GLU A 152 9.23 -14.64 -18.28
N ILE A 153 10.36 -14.15 -17.78
CA ILE A 153 10.76 -14.28 -16.36
C ILE A 153 9.73 -13.62 -15.44
N TYR A 154 9.12 -12.51 -15.86
CA TYR A 154 8.10 -11.80 -15.08
C TYR A 154 6.89 -12.69 -14.71
N ARG A 155 6.67 -13.81 -15.42
CA ARG A 155 5.60 -14.77 -15.11
C ARG A 155 5.89 -15.63 -13.88
N TYR A 156 7.15 -15.66 -13.44
CA TYR A 156 7.63 -16.50 -12.34
C TYR A 156 8.05 -15.69 -11.12
N LEU A 157 7.98 -14.36 -11.19
CA LEU A 157 8.33 -13.47 -10.09
C LEU A 157 7.22 -13.39 -9.06
N VAL A 158 7.62 -13.37 -7.80
CA VAL A 158 6.77 -13.13 -6.63
C VAL A 158 7.38 -11.98 -5.84
N SER A 159 6.59 -10.94 -5.59
CA SER A 159 7.02 -9.84 -4.73
C SER A 159 6.87 -10.23 -3.26
N ILE A 160 7.95 -10.10 -2.49
CA ILE A 160 7.95 -10.30 -1.04
C ILE A 160 8.29 -9.00 -0.31
N PRO A 161 7.51 -8.58 0.71
CA PRO A 161 7.89 -7.44 1.53
C PRO A 161 9.23 -7.67 2.23
N TYR A 162 10.04 -6.61 2.42
CA TYR A 162 11.34 -6.72 3.07
C TYR A 162 11.27 -7.25 4.52
N TRP A 163 10.25 -6.90 5.29
CA TRP A 163 10.07 -7.46 6.64
C TRP A 163 9.95 -8.99 6.60
N LYS A 164 9.29 -9.53 5.56
CA LYS A 164 9.12 -10.97 5.36
C LYS A 164 10.45 -11.60 4.93
N TYR A 165 11.20 -10.95 4.04
CA TYR A 165 12.56 -11.36 3.68
C TYR A 165 13.47 -11.48 4.92
N PHE A 166 13.55 -10.45 5.76
CA PHE A 166 14.37 -10.47 6.97
C PHE A 166 13.88 -11.50 8.00
N ALA A 167 12.56 -11.61 8.20
CA ALA A 167 11.99 -12.60 9.11
C ALA A 167 12.28 -14.05 8.67
N LEU A 168 12.27 -14.32 7.36
CA LEU A 168 12.59 -15.63 6.80
C LEU A 168 14.09 -15.93 6.90
N GLN A 169 14.95 -14.93 6.67
CA GLN A 169 16.40 -15.10 6.85
C GLN A 169 16.78 -15.37 8.31
N ASP A 170 16.17 -14.65 9.26
CA ASP A 170 16.40 -14.86 10.69
C ASP A 170 15.92 -16.26 11.15
N ARG A 171 14.75 -16.69 10.65
CA ARG A 171 14.13 -17.96 11.06
C ARG A 171 14.76 -19.21 10.42
N PHE A 172 15.16 -19.14 9.16
CA PHE A 172 15.58 -20.30 8.37
C PHE A 172 17.02 -20.21 7.85
N GLY A 173 17.73 -19.11 8.09
CA GLY A 173 19.06 -18.86 7.53
C GLY A 173 19.01 -18.40 6.08
N ASN A 174 20.01 -18.76 5.27
CA ASN A 174 20.10 -18.31 3.89
C ASN A 174 19.13 -19.09 2.98
N VAL A 175 17.88 -18.63 2.90
CA VAL A 175 16.82 -19.20 2.03
C VAL A 175 16.63 -18.42 0.72
N PHE A 176 17.45 -17.39 0.49
CA PHE A 176 17.43 -16.59 -0.73
C PHE A 176 18.80 -16.66 -1.40
N ASP A 177 18.86 -17.24 -2.60
CA ASP A 177 20.08 -17.37 -3.38
C ASP A 177 20.09 -16.43 -4.56
N TYR A 178 21.24 -15.82 -4.84
CA TYR A 178 21.40 -14.99 -6.02
C TYR A 178 22.15 -15.73 -7.11
N ASP A 179 21.45 -16.03 -8.22
CA ASP A 179 22.05 -16.54 -9.43
C ASP A 179 22.66 -15.39 -10.24
N SER A 180 23.98 -15.25 -10.17
CA SER A 180 24.72 -14.19 -10.85
C SER A 180 24.76 -14.34 -12.37
N LYS A 181 24.66 -15.57 -12.90
CA LYS A 181 24.68 -15.84 -14.35
C LYS A 181 23.38 -15.36 -14.99
N HIS A 182 22.25 -15.63 -14.36
CA HIS A 182 20.93 -15.29 -14.89
C HIS A 182 20.33 -14.02 -14.25
N ARG A 183 21.00 -13.43 -13.25
CA ARG A 183 20.58 -12.22 -12.50
C ARG A 183 19.22 -12.37 -11.84
N ILE A 184 18.99 -13.51 -11.19
CA ILE A 184 17.72 -13.87 -10.54
C ILE A 184 17.95 -14.12 -9.05
N VAL A 185 17.04 -13.64 -8.20
CA VAL A 185 16.98 -14.04 -6.79
C VAL A 185 16.01 -15.21 -6.66
N VAL A 186 16.47 -16.33 -6.11
CA VAL A 186 15.71 -17.57 -5.93
C VAL A 186 15.34 -17.72 -4.47
N ALA A 187 14.06 -17.98 -4.19
CA ALA A 187 13.58 -18.30 -2.85
C ALA A 187 13.44 -19.81 -2.68
N ASN A 188 14.23 -20.42 -1.79
CA ASN A 188 14.21 -21.84 -1.44
C ASN A 188 13.04 -22.19 -0.50
N LEU A 189 11.86 -21.72 -0.86
CA LEU A 189 10.63 -21.85 -0.10
C LEU A 189 9.54 -22.47 -0.97
N LYS A 190 8.64 -23.21 -0.34
CA LYS A 190 7.52 -23.84 -1.03
C LYS A 190 6.62 -22.82 -1.69
N TYR A 191 6.09 -23.18 -2.85
CA TYR A 191 5.13 -22.36 -3.59
C TYR A 191 3.82 -23.10 -3.83
N SER A 192 2.71 -22.48 -3.43
CA SER A 192 1.34 -22.88 -3.76
C SER A 192 0.71 -21.89 -4.71
N SER A 193 -0.01 -22.36 -5.73
CA SER A 193 -0.78 -21.50 -6.63
C SER A 193 -1.93 -20.76 -5.94
N GLU A 194 -2.43 -21.29 -4.83
CA GLU A 194 -3.52 -20.67 -4.07
C GLU A 194 -3.02 -19.65 -3.04
N HIS A 195 -1.88 -19.94 -2.40
CA HIS A 195 -1.38 -19.18 -1.24
C HIS A 195 -0.06 -18.44 -1.50
N GLY A 196 0.54 -18.59 -2.68
CA GLY A 196 1.81 -17.98 -3.05
C GLY A 196 3.00 -18.64 -2.37
N LEU A 197 4.00 -17.82 -2.01
CA LEU A 197 5.23 -18.26 -1.34
C LEU A 197 4.96 -18.55 0.14
N LEU A 198 5.14 -19.80 0.54
CA LEU A 198 4.89 -20.32 1.88
C LEU A 198 6.14 -20.21 2.76
N ASP A 199 5.94 -20.06 4.06
CA ASP A 199 7.03 -19.96 5.05
C ASP A 199 7.54 -21.36 5.46
N GLU A 200 7.75 -22.22 4.46
CA GLU A 200 8.23 -23.59 4.57
C GLU A 200 9.36 -23.79 3.57
N ILE A 201 10.48 -24.36 4.01
CA ILE A 201 11.60 -24.70 3.13
C ILE A 201 11.14 -25.77 2.14
N GLU A 202 11.49 -25.58 0.86
CA GLU A 202 11.29 -26.61 -0.17
C GLU A 202 12.32 -27.72 0.10
N SER A 203 11.86 -28.90 0.53
CA SER A 203 12.68 -29.97 1.13
C SER A 203 13.58 -30.74 0.17
N ASP A 204 13.60 -30.36 -1.10
CA ASP A 204 14.51 -30.92 -2.09
C ASP A 204 15.66 -29.95 -2.36
N VAL A 205 16.78 -30.19 -1.65
CA VAL A 205 18.20 -29.96 -2.02
C VAL A 205 19.00 -29.26 -0.91
N GLU A 206 20.14 -29.87 -0.58
CA GLU A 206 21.19 -29.37 0.32
C GLU A 206 21.63 -27.95 -0.03
N ILE A 207 21.74 -27.12 1.00
CA ILE A 207 22.37 -25.79 0.92
C ILE A 207 23.85 -26.03 0.56
N LEU A 208 24.25 -25.67 -0.67
CA LEU A 208 25.66 -25.64 -1.11
C LEU A 208 26.32 -24.32 -0.70
#